data_AF-A0A2V9BPF8-F1
#
_entry.id   AF-A0A2V9BPF8-F1
#
_cell.length_a   1.000
_cell.length_b   1.000
_cell.length_c   1.000
_cell.angle_alpha   90.00
_cell.angle_beta   90.00
_cell.angle_gamma   90.00
#
_symmetry.space_group_name_H-M   'P 1'
#
loop_
_entity.id
_entity.type
_entity.pdbx_description
1 polymer ?
#
loop_
_entity_poly.entity_id
_entity_poly.type
_entity_poly.pdbx_seq_one_letter_code
_entity_poly.pdbx_strand_id
1 'polypeptide(L)'
;KIAAHAADVARHRPGARDRDDALSYARFLFDWNKQFELSLDPETARAMHDENLPDDFYKEAKFCSMCGPKFCSMNITQMAEAESGQDQAERKQKFAELLVKVQGA
;
A
#
# COMPACT_ATOMS: atom_id res chain seq x y z
N LYS A 1 -18.58 1.95 -7.56
CA LYS A 1 -17.27 2.56 -7.90
C LYS A 1 -16.21 1.52 -8.27
N ILE A 2 -16.05 0.42 -7.50
CA ILE A 2 -15.09 -0.67 -7.81
C ILE A 2 -15.25 -1.23 -9.22
N ALA A 3 -16.47 -1.63 -9.61
CA ALA A 3 -16.72 -2.25 -10.92
C ALA A 3 -16.37 -1.34 -12.12
N ALA A 4 -16.65 -0.03 -12.01
CA ALA A 4 -16.31 0.93 -13.05
C ALA A 4 -14.79 1.09 -13.19
N HIS A 5 -14.08 1.24 -12.07
CA HIS A 5 -12.62 1.30 -12.04
C HIS A 5 -11.96 0.05 -12.63
N ALA A 6 -12.47 -1.14 -12.28
CA ALA A 6 -11.98 -2.39 -12.84
C ALA A 6 -12.13 -2.44 -14.38
N ALA A 7 -13.24 -1.91 -14.91
CA ALA A 7 -13.43 -1.78 -16.36
C ALA A 7 -12.45 -0.77 -16.99
N ASP A 8 -12.16 0.35 -16.33
CA ASP A 8 -11.19 1.34 -16.80
C ASP A 8 -9.77 0.75 -16.89
N VAL A 9 -9.36 -0.03 -15.87
CA VAL A 9 -8.09 -0.77 -15.86
C VAL A 9 -8.05 -1.81 -16.98
N ALA A 10 -9.10 -2.63 -17.14
CA ALA A 10 -9.16 -3.66 -18.18
C ALA A 10 -9.10 -3.07 -19.60
N ARG A 11 -9.65 -1.86 -19.78
CA ARG A 11 -9.59 -1.11 -21.04
C ARG A 11 -8.29 -0.34 -21.26
N HIS A 12 -7.33 -0.46 -20.34
CA HIS A 12 -6.05 0.24 -20.39
C HIS A 12 -6.22 1.75 -20.52
N ARG A 13 -7.21 2.33 -19.85
CA ARG A 13 -7.38 3.79 -19.86
C ARG A 13 -6.14 4.45 -19.23
N PRO A 14 -5.58 5.51 -19.86
CA PRO A 14 -4.43 6.22 -19.29
C PRO A 14 -4.70 6.66 -17.84
N GLY A 15 -3.75 6.40 -16.94
CA GLY A 15 -3.85 6.75 -15.52
C GLY A 15 -4.76 5.86 -14.66
N ALA A 16 -5.54 4.93 -15.25
CA ALA A 16 -6.46 4.09 -14.48
C ALA A 16 -5.76 3.18 -13.46
N ARG A 17 -4.49 2.86 -13.67
CA ARG A 17 -3.68 2.05 -12.75
C ARG A 17 -2.90 2.86 -11.72
N ASP A 18 -2.77 4.17 -11.89
CA ASP A 18 -1.84 4.98 -11.09
C ASP A 18 -2.20 4.94 -9.60
N ARG A 19 -3.49 5.02 -9.25
CA ARG A 19 -3.97 4.88 -7.86
C ARG A 19 -3.70 3.47 -7.31
N ASP A 20 -3.90 2.44 -8.12
CA ASP A 20 -3.76 1.04 -7.71
C ASP A 20 -2.30 0.69 -7.45
N ASP A 21 -1.42 1.15 -8.33
CA ASP A 21 0.03 1.02 -8.18
C ASP A 21 0.49 1.85 -6.94
N ALA A 22 0.01 3.08 -6.76
CA ALA A 22 0.32 3.90 -5.57
C ALA A 22 -0.11 3.22 -4.26
N LEU A 23 -1.33 2.69 -4.21
CA LEU A 23 -1.86 1.96 -3.04
C LEU A 23 -1.04 0.71 -2.78
N SER A 24 -0.64 0.00 -3.84
CA SER A 24 0.18 -1.22 -3.73
C SER A 24 1.59 -0.91 -3.23
N TYR A 25 2.20 0.21 -3.64
CA TYR A 25 3.48 0.67 -3.09
C TYR A 25 3.34 1.07 -1.62
N ALA A 26 2.30 1.84 -1.25
CA ALA A 26 2.03 2.18 0.16
C ALA A 26 1.93 0.91 1.03
N ARG A 27 1.18 -0.08 0.55
CA ARG A 27 1.02 -1.38 1.21
C ARG A 27 2.34 -2.10 1.39
N PHE A 28 3.15 -2.22 0.33
CA PHE A 28 4.42 -2.94 0.39
C PHE A 28 5.45 -2.22 1.26
N LEU A 29 5.44 -0.87 1.27
CA LEU A 29 6.31 -0.05 2.09
C LEU A 29 5.82 0.11 3.55
N PHE A 30 4.68 -0.50 3.89
CA PHE A 30 4.02 -0.41 5.19
C PHE A 30 3.64 1.02 5.61
N ASP A 31 3.35 1.89 4.63
CA ASP A 31 2.72 3.19 4.87
C ASP A 31 1.22 2.99 5.00
N TRP A 32 0.79 2.54 6.17
CA TRP A 32 -0.61 2.21 6.47
C TRP A 32 -1.53 3.40 6.25
N ASN A 33 -1.13 4.58 6.72
CA ASN A 33 -1.93 5.79 6.59
C ASN A 33 -2.15 6.14 5.12
N LYS A 34 -1.10 6.11 4.29
CA LYS A 34 -1.27 6.37 2.86
C LYS A 34 -2.08 5.27 2.16
N GLN A 35 -1.92 4.01 2.56
CA GLN A 35 -2.75 2.92 2.03
C GLN A 35 -4.24 3.16 2.30
N PHE A 36 -4.60 3.61 3.51
CA PHE A 36 -5.99 3.93 3.85
C PHE A 36 -6.50 5.11 3.03
N GLU A 37 -5.73 6.21 2.98
CA GLU A 37 -6.07 7.42 2.22
C GLU A 37 -6.31 7.16 0.73
N LEU A 38 -5.51 6.27 0.13
CA LEU A 38 -5.62 5.91 -1.29
C LEU A 38 -6.75 4.91 -1.58
N SER A 39 -7.32 4.29 -0.55
CA SER A 39 -8.41 3.35 -0.71
C SER A 39 -9.70 4.05 -1.13
N LEU A 40 -10.67 3.27 -1.63
CA LEU A 40 -11.96 3.83 -2.04
C LEU A 40 -12.79 4.34 -0.84
N ASP A 41 -12.55 3.78 0.34
CA ASP A 41 -13.24 4.07 1.59
C ASP A 41 -12.23 4.05 2.76
N PRO A 42 -11.52 5.17 2.99
CA PRO A 42 -10.44 5.24 3.98
C PRO A 42 -10.87 4.93 5.41
N GLU A 43 -12.08 5.32 5.80
CA GLU A 43 -12.60 5.10 7.15
C GLU A 43 -12.82 3.62 7.43
N THR A 44 -13.51 2.92 6.54
CA THR A 44 -13.71 1.46 6.64
C THR A 44 -12.38 0.71 6.63
N ALA A 45 -11.45 1.08 5.74
CA ALA A 45 -10.14 0.43 5.65
C ALA A 45 -9.34 0.55 6.95
N ARG A 46 -9.35 1.74 7.57
CA ARG A 46 -8.71 1.99 8.86
C ARG A 46 -9.42 1.24 9.99
N ALA A 47 -10.74 1.31 10.05
CA ALA A 47 -11.52 0.63 11.09
C ALA A 47 -11.26 -0.88 11.11
N MET A 48 -11.25 -1.53 9.93
CA MET A 48 -10.99 -2.98 9.83
C MET A 48 -9.58 -3.39 10.29
N HIS A 49 -8.58 -2.54 10.07
CA HIS A 49 -7.24 -2.76 10.62
C HIS A 49 -7.25 -2.60 12.15
N ASP A 50 -7.92 -1.55 12.63
CA ASP A 50 -7.90 -1.12 14.03
C ASP A 50 -8.75 -2.00 14.94
N GLU A 51 -9.67 -2.81 14.39
CA GLU A 51 -10.41 -3.85 15.12
C GLU A 51 -9.50 -4.77 15.94
N ASN A 52 -8.29 -5.05 15.44
CA ASN A 52 -7.32 -5.91 16.13
C ASN A 52 -6.05 -5.15 16.55
N LEU A 53 -5.71 -4.06 15.88
CA LEU A 53 -4.47 -3.31 16.05
C LEU A 53 -4.75 -1.79 16.17
N PRO A 54 -5.47 -1.35 17.23
CA PRO A 54 -6.00 0.01 17.33
C PRO A 54 -4.92 1.08 17.54
N ASP A 55 -3.84 0.75 18.26
CA ASP A 55 -2.82 1.72 18.62
C ASP A 55 -2.11 2.31 17.39
N ASP A 56 -1.79 3.61 17.44
CA ASP A 56 -1.11 4.32 16.36
C ASP A 56 0.25 3.70 16.01
N PHE A 57 0.92 3.07 16.98
CA PHE A 57 2.15 2.31 16.75
C PHE A 57 2.01 1.26 15.64
N TYR A 58 0.86 0.61 15.51
CA TYR A 58 0.65 -0.41 14.48
C TYR A 58 0.57 0.16 13.07
N LYS A 59 0.45 1.49 12.91
CA LYS A 59 0.53 2.15 11.59
C LYS A 59 1.96 2.32 11.10
N GLU A 60 2.94 2.00 11.93
CA GLU A 60 4.35 1.89 11.56
C GLU A 60 4.83 0.42 11.51
N ALA A 61 3.96 -0.52 11.90
CA ALA A 61 4.30 -1.92 11.96
C ALA A 61 4.42 -2.55 10.57
N LYS A 62 5.46 -3.38 10.39
CA LYS A 62 5.68 -4.16 9.17
C LYS A 62 4.86 -5.46 9.11
N PHE A 63 3.64 -5.45 9.65
CA PHE A 63 2.72 -6.59 9.64
C PHE A 63 1.30 -6.14 9.97
N CYS A 64 0.34 -7.02 9.74
CA CYS A 64 -1.04 -6.88 10.24
C CYS A 64 -1.44 -8.11 11.06
N SER A 65 -2.67 -8.10 11.58
CA SER A 65 -3.22 -9.20 12.39
C SER A 65 -3.37 -10.52 11.64
N MET A 66 -3.39 -10.52 10.31
CA MET A 66 -3.59 -11.74 9.52
C MET A 66 -2.42 -12.73 9.63
N CYS A 67 -1.18 -12.25 9.50
CA CYS A 67 0.02 -13.10 9.52
C CYS A 67 0.89 -12.86 10.77
N GLY A 68 0.71 -11.71 11.43
CA GLY A 68 1.52 -11.31 12.57
C GLY A 68 2.98 -10.98 12.20
N PRO A 69 3.80 -10.62 13.20
CA PRO A 69 5.14 -10.08 12.99
C PRO A 69 6.13 -11.07 12.36
N LYS A 70 5.94 -12.38 12.56
CA LYS A 70 6.90 -13.41 12.15
C LYS A 70 6.63 -13.99 10.75
N PHE A 71 5.41 -13.86 10.23
CA PHE A 71 4.99 -14.56 9.00
C PHE A 71 4.45 -13.62 7.92
N CYS A 72 4.60 -12.30 8.07
CA CYS A 72 4.22 -11.35 7.02
C CYS A 72 5.11 -11.54 5.78
N SER A 73 4.51 -11.95 4.67
CA SER A 73 5.21 -12.21 3.41
C SER A 73 5.97 -10.99 2.89
N MET A 74 5.36 -9.81 2.90
CA MET A 74 6.00 -8.58 2.41
C MET A 74 7.20 -8.17 3.26
N ASN A 75 7.13 -8.36 4.58
CA ASN A 75 8.25 -8.07 5.47
C ASN A 75 9.40 -9.07 5.24
N ILE A 76 9.08 -10.36 5.10
CA ILE A 76 10.06 -11.40 4.76
C ILE A 76 10.73 -11.07 3.42
N THR A 77 9.98 -10.61 2.42
CA THR A 77 10.56 -10.15 1.15
C THR A 77 11.52 -8.98 1.36
N GLN A 78 11.15 -7.94 2.11
CA GLN A 78 12.06 -6.82 2.40
C GLN A 78 13.33 -7.27 3.15
N MET A 79 13.21 -8.23 4.07
CA MET A 79 14.36 -8.78 4.80
C MET A 79 15.29 -9.54 3.86
N ALA A 80 14.75 -10.41 2.99
CA ALA A 80 15.55 -11.16 2.02
C ALA A 80 16.25 -10.24 0.99
N GLU A 81 15.58 -9.17 0.57
CA GLU A 81 16.17 -8.13 -0.29
C GLU A 81 17.31 -7.40 0.43
N ALA A 82 17.10 -7.02 1.70
CA ALA A 82 18.13 -6.35 2.50
C ALA A 82 19.35 -7.25 2.74
N GLU A 83 19.15 -8.55 2.98
CA GLU A 83 20.22 -9.55 3.06
C GLU A 83 20.99 -9.68 1.75
N SER A 84 20.31 -9.49 0.62
CA SER A 84 20.89 -9.49 -0.73
C SER A 84 21.53 -8.15 -1.12
N GLY A 85 21.58 -7.17 -0.19
CA GLY A 85 22.16 -5.85 -0.42
C GLY A 85 21.27 -4.89 -1.23
N GLN A 86 20.00 -5.22 -1.41
CA GLN A 86 19.02 -4.37 -2.08
C GLN A 86 18.31 -3.47 -1.08
N ASP A 87 18.07 -2.22 -1.45
CA ASP A 87 17.28 -1.28 -0.66
C ASP A 87 15.90 -1.02 -1.27
N GLN A 88 15.11 -0.18 -0.60
CA GLN A 88 13.76 0.18 -1.05
C GLN A 88 13.72 1.54 -1.78
N ALA A 89 14.87 2.10 -2.18
CA ALA A 89 14.95 3.46 -2.71
C ALA A 89 14.18 3.61 -4.01
N GLU A 90 14.32 2.67 -4.94
CA GLU A 90 13.59 2.68 -6.21
C GLU A 90 12.07 2.63 -5.99
N ARG A 91 11.60 1.77 -5.07
CA ARG A 91 10.16 1.68 -4.74
C ARG A 91 9.65 2.96 -4.11
N LYS A 92 10.42 3.57 -3.21
CA LYS A 92 10.07 4.86 -2.57
C LYS A 92 10.01 5.99 -3.60
N GLN A 93 10.94 6.02 -4.56
CA GLN A 93 10.92 7.01 -5.64
C GLN A 93 9.68 6.85 -6.52
N LYS A 94 9.42 5.63 -7.02
CA LYS A 94 8.22 5.34 -7.82
C LYS A 94 6.94 5.68 -7.09
N PHE A 95 6.88 5.38 -5.79
CA PHE A 95 5.75 5.74 -4.95
C PHE A 95 5.55 7.26 -4.89
N ALA A 96 6.60 8.03 -4.64
CA ALA A 96 6.52 9.50 -4.62
C ALA A 96 6.06 10.07 -5.96
N GLU A 97 6.58 9.57 -7.08
CA GLU A 97 6.16 9.97 -8.43
C GLU A 97 4.68 9.68 -8.69
N LEU A 98 4.19 8.51 -8.26
CA LEU A 98 2.78 8.15 -8.38
C LEU A 98 1.87 9.01 -7.51
N LEU A 99 2.30 9.36 -6.29
CA LEU A 99 1.52 10.26 -5.43
C LEU A 99 1.30 11.62 -6.07
N VAL A 100 2.31 12.19 -6.74
CA VAL A 100 2.16 13.45 -7.49
C VAL A 100 1.12 13.31 -8.61
N LYS A 101 1.13 12.19 -9.34
CA LYS A 101 0.15 11.95 -10.41
C LYS A 101 -1.26 11.79 -9.89
N VAL A 102 -1.44 11.03 -8.80
CA VAL A 102 -2.76 10.75 -8.23
C VAL A 102 -3.36 11.98 -7.55
N GLN A 103 -2.55 12.86 -6.96
CA GLN A 103 -3.02 14.09 -6.33
C GLN A 103 -3.32 15.22 -7.33
N GLY A 104 -2.74 15.16 -8.53
CA GLY A 104 -2.97 16.13 -9.60
C GLY A 104 -4.09 15.78 -10.58
N ALA A 105 -4.70 14.60 -10.46
CA ALA A 105 -5.78 14.10 -11.30
C ALA A 105 -7.16 14.27 -10.64
#